data_AF-K1KZZ9-F1
#
_entry.id   AF-K1KZZ9-F1
#
_cell.length_a   1.000
_cell.length_b   1.000
_cell.length_c   1.000
_cell.angle_alpha   90.00
_cell.angle_beta   90.00
_cell.angle_gamma   90.00
#
_symmetry.space_group_name_H-M   'P 1'
#
loop_
_entity.id
_entity.type
_entity.pdbx_description
1 polymer ?
#
loop_
_entity_poly.entity_id
_entity_poly.type
_entity_poly.pdbx_seq_one_letter_code
_entity_poly.pdbx_strand_id
1 'polypeptide(L)'
;MKLTFPFYKQPDSKDCGPTCLRIIAKHYGKLISLKEIREISETTREGSSLLKPSDAAEAMGFKSIGAKLSFEKLKEAPLPLIVHWNKHHFVVVYKIRKDIVYISDPAYGLI
;
A
#
# COMPACT_ATOMS: atom_id res chain seq x y z
N MET A 1 -9.84 19.94 -12.13
CA MET A 1 -8.68 19.80 -11.22
C MET A 1 -8.06 18.43 -11.44
N LYS A 2 -6.76 18.33 -11.77
CA LYS A 2 -6.07 17.02 -11.72
C LYS A 2 -5.98 16.64 -10.25
N LEU A 3 -6.82 15.72 -9.80
CA LEU A 3 -6.70 15.14 -8.46
C LEU A 3 -5.34 14.43 -8.41
N THR A 4 -4.41 15.00 -7.65
CA THR A 4 -3.14 14.34 -7.32
C THR A 4 -3.45 13.08 -6.52
N PHE A 5 -2.78 11.97 -6.85
CA PHE A 5 -2.97 10.73 -6.11
C PHE A 5 -2.63 10.93 -4.62
N PRO A 6 -3.32 10.27 -3.67
CA PRO A 6 -3.05 10.46 -2.26
C PRO A 6 -1.62 10.11 -1.87
N PHE A 7 -1.08 10.88 -0.93
CA PHE A 7 0.21 10.64 -0.32
C PHE A 7 0.11 10.89 1.18
N TYR A 8 0.75 10.03 1.95
CA TYR A 8 1.00 10.23 3.38
C TYR A 8 2.45 9.89 3.67
N LYS A 9 3.11 10.75 4.45
CA LYS A 9 4.47 10.50 4.92
C LYS A 9 4.44 9.51 6.09
N GLN A 10 5.30 8.50 6.05
CA GLN A 10 5.47 7.57 7.17
C GLN A 10 6.15 8.29 8.36
N PRO A 11 5.62 8.16 9.59
CA PRO A 11 6.27 8.73 10.77
C PRO A 11 7.53 7.97 11.18
N ASP A 12 7.51 6.64 11.10
CA ASP A 12 8.66 5.78 11.39
C ASP A 12 9.04 4.92 10.18
N SER A 13 10.31 4.49 10.13
CA SER A 13 10.84 3.51 9.18
C SER A 13 9.99 2.23 9.05
N LYS A 14 9.34 1.80 10.13
CA LYS A 14 8.54 0.56 10.19
C LYS A 14 7.08 0.76 9.73
N ASP A 15 6.65 1.98 9.45
CA ASP A 15 5.26 2.30 9.09
C ASP A 15 4.98 2.30 7.59
N CYS A 16 5.91 1.90 6.73
CA CYS A 16 5.71 1.92 5.29
C CYS A 16 4.48 1.10 4.85
N GLY A 17 4.26 -0.09 5.45
CA GLY A 17 3.08 -0.93 5.20
C GLY A 17 1.76 -0.27 5.64
N PRO A 18 1.59 0.08 6.93
CA PRO A 18 0.40 0.80 7.42
C PRO A 18 0.12 2.10 6.67
N THR A 19 1.16 2.84 6.29
CA THR A 19 1.01 4.08 5.52
C THR A 19 0.53 3.80 4.09
N CYS A 20 1.00 2.74 3.43
CA CYS A 20 0.46 2.29 2.15
C CYS A 20 -1.04 1.96 2.23
N LEU A 21 -1.46 1.23 3.27
CA LEU A 21 -2.88 0.93 3.49
C LEU A 21 -3.71 2.21 3.68
N ARG A 22 -3.17 3.21 4.39
CA ARG A 22 -3.82 4.51 4.57
C ARG A 22 -3.97 5.27 3.24
N ILE A 23 -2.95 5.21 2.38
CA ILE A 23 -2.97 5.82 1.04
C ILE A 23 -4.07 5.15 0.19
N ILE A 24 -4.13 3.82 0.17
CA ILE A 24 -5.16 3.05 -0.53
C ILE A 24 -6.56 3.39 0.01
N ALA A 25 -6.73 3.41 1.33
CA ALA A 25 -8.00 3.76 1.96
C ALA A 25 -8.48 5.15 1.52
N LYS A 26 -7.59 6.14 1.56
CA LYS A 26 -7.89 7.51 1.12
C LYS A 26 -8.26 7.57 -0.36
N HIS A 27 -7.61 6.77 -1.22
CA HIS A 27 -7.94 6.71 -2.64
C HIS A 27 -9.38 6.24 -2.87
N TYR A 28 -9.84 5.25 -2.10
CA TYR A 28 -11.22 4.75 -2.15
C TYR A 28 -12.20 5.53 -1.25
N GLY A 29 -11.82 6.73 -0.77
CA GLY A 29 -12.69 7.60 0.01
C GLY A 29 -12.86 7.22 1.49
N LYS A 30 -12.16 6.19 1.99
CA LYS A 30 -12.14 5.83 3.41
C LYS A 30 -11.10 6.68 4.16
N LEU A 31 -11.52 7.35 5.23
CA LEU A 31 -10.65 8.12 6.12
C LEU A 31 -10.37 7.29 7.37
N ILE A 32 -9.21 6.66 7.42
CA ILE A 32 -8.76 5.85 8.56
C ILE A 32 -7.46 6.45 9.06
N SER A 33 -7.32 6.61 10.38
CA SER A 33 -6.09 7.13 10.97
C SER A 33 -4.97 6.09 10.90
N LEU A 34 -3.71 6.56 10.91
CA LEU A 34 -2.57 5.64 10.98
C LEU A 34 -2.58 4.82 12.27
N LYS A 35 -3.07 5.39 13.38
CA LYS A 35 -3.17 4.72 14.67
C LYS A 35 -4.09 3.50 14.58
N GLU A 36 -5.29 3.67 14.02
CA GLU A 36 -6.24 2.56 13.81
C GLU A 36 -5.64 1.47 12.93
N ILE A 37 -4.95 1.86 11.84
CA ILE A 37 -4.30 0.87 10.94
C ILE A 37 -3.18 0.11 11.68
N ARG A 38 -2.42 0.77 12.54
CA ARG A 38 -1.40 0.11 13.37
C ARG A 38 -2.03 -0.88 14.33
N GLU A 39 -3.09 -0.49 15.04
CA GLU A 39 -3.81 -1.38 15.96
C GLU A 39 -4.36 -2.61 15.24
N ILE A 40 -4.96 -2.43 14.06
CA ILE A 40 -5.41 -3.52 13.19
C ILE A 40 -4.22 -4.41 12.77
N SER A 41 -3.12 -3.82 12.33
CA SER A 41 -1.92 -4.54 11.86
C SER A 41 -1.15 -5.26 12.98
N GLU A 42 -1.27 -4.79 14.21
CA GLU A 42 -0.67 -5.40 15.41
C GLU A 42 -1.55 -6.51 15.97
N THR A 43 -2.87 -6.41 15.83
CA THR A 43 -3.81 -7.47 16.22
C THR A 43 -3.68 -8.70 15.30
N THR A 44 -3.32 -8.49 14.02
CA THR A 44 -3.09 -9.58 13.05
C THR A 44 -1.70 -10.24 13.18
N ARG A 45 -0.96 -9.97 14.26
CA ARG A 45 0.47 -10.29 14.41
C ARG A 45 0.78 -11.72 14.89
N GLU A 46 -0.22 -12.54 15.17
CA GLU A 46 -0.05 -13.97 15.49
C GLU A 46 0.32 -14.86 14.28
N GLY A 47 0.56 -14.27 13.09
CA GLY A 47 0.95 -15.00 11.87
C GLY A 47 2.10 -14.36 11.09
N SER A 48 2.86 -15.21 10.38
CA SER A 48 4.11 -14.98 9.65
C SER A 48 4.21 -13.74 8.71
N SER A 49 5.48 -13.32 8.52
CA SER A 49 6.07 -12.09 7.95
C SER A 49 5.56 -11.46 6.63
N LEU A 50 4.59 -12.05 5.91
CA LEU A 50 4.05 -11.49 4.65
C LEU A 50 2.51 -11.43 4.60
N LEU A 51 1.81 -11.96 5.61
CA LEU A 51 0.34 -11.94 5.70
C LEU A 51 -0.24 -10.62 6.28
N LYS A 52 0.59 -9.81 6.95
CA LYS A 52 0.12 -8.66 7.77
C LYS A 52 -0.62 -7.56 7.01
N PRO A 53 -0.17 -7.08 5.83
CA PRO A 53 -0.87 -6.01 5.12
C PRO A 53 -2.18 -6.49 4.48
N SER A 54 -2.26 -7.76 4.08
CA SER A 54 -3.47 -8.36 3.51
C SER A 54 -4.54 -8.50 4.58
N ASP A 55 -4.20 -9.09 5.73
CA ASP A 55 -5.14 -9.26 6.84
C ASP A 55 -5.64 -7.91 7.36
N ALA A 56 -4.76 -6.91 7.46
CA ALA A 56 -5.15 -5.55 7.84
C ALA A 56 -6.06 -4.89 6.79
N ALA A 57 -5.80 -5.09 5.49
CA ALA A 57 -6.68 -4.61 4.43
C ALA A 57 -8.07 -5.26 4.52
N GLU A 58 -8.13 -6.57 4.78
CA GLU A 58 -9.40 -7.30 4.96
C GLU A 58 -10.18 -6.83 6.18
N ALA A 59 -9.50 -6.60 7.31
CA ALA A 59 -10.10 -6.01 8.51
C ALA A 59 -10.62 -4.57 8.26
N MET A 60 -10.00 -3.82 7.35
CA MET A 60 -10.48 -2.51 6.89
C MET A 60 -11.65 -2.61 5.88
N GLY A 61 -12.10 -3.83 5.56
CA GLY A 61 -13.19 -4.12 4.63
C GLY A 61 -12.79 -4.02 3.16
N PHE A 62 -11.52 -4.27 2.83
CA PHE A 62 -11.07 -4.50 1.46
C PHE A 62 -11.05 -6.00 1.15
N LYS A 63 -11.03 -6.35 -0.13
CA LYS A 63 -10.67 -7.69 -0.57
C LYS A 63 -9.26 -7.62 -1.15
N SER A 64 -8.32 -8.31 -0.53
CA SER A 64 -6.92 -8.33 -0.98
C SER A 64 -6.53 -9.69 -1.53
N ILE A 65 -5.55 -9.69 -2.44
CA ILE A 65 -4.92 -10.90 -2.96
C ILE A 65 -3.41 -10.64 -2.95
N GLY A 66 -2.67 -11.46 -2.22
CA GLY A 66 -1.21 -11.50 -2.31
C GLY A 66 -0.78 -12.31 -3.53
N ALA A 67 0.01 -11.70 -4.42
CA ALA A 67 0.53 -12.39 -5.60
C ALA A 67 1.98 -12.01 -5.88
N LYS A 68 2.75 -12.97 -6.39
CA LYS A 68 4.09 -12.72 -6.95
C LYS A 68 3.96 -12.62 -8.47
N LEU A 69 4.12 -11.41 -9.00
CA LEU A 69 3.96 -11.13 -10.42
C LEU A 69 5.29 -10.77 -11.07
N SER A 70 5.43 -11.09 -12.36
CA SER A 70 6.46 -10.49 -13.21
C SER A 70 6.09 -9.04 -13.53
N PHE A 71 7.06 -8.24 -13.98
CA PHE A 71 6.80 -6.84 -14.36
C PHE A 71 5.76 -6.72 -15.48
N GLU A 72 5.78 -7.62 -16.46
CA GLU A 72 4.79 -7.63 -17.54
C GLU A 72 3.37 -7.90 -17.02
N LYS A 73 3.20 -8.84 -16.08
CA LYS A 73 1.89 -9.07 -15.44
C LYS A 73 1.47 -7.92 -14.52
N LEU A 74 2.43 -7.18 -13.95
CA LEU A 74 2.15 -6.00 -13.13
C LEU A 74 1.52 -4.88 -13.96
N LYS A 75 1.91 -4.73 -15.23
CA LYS A 75 1.32 -3.75 -16.16
C LYS A 75 -0.18 -4.00 -16.42
N GLU A 76 -0.62 -5.24 -16.29
CA GLU A 76 -2.01 -5.67 -16.49
C GLU A 76 -2.83 -5.72 -15.20
N ALA A 77 -2.18 -5.56 -14.04
CA ALA A 77 -2.83 -5.67 -12.74
C ALA A 77 -3.73 -4.45 -12.45
N PRO A 78 -4.83 -4.63 -11.68
CA PRO A 78 -5.67 -3.52 -11.25
C PRO A 78 -4.88 -2.58 -10.33
N LEU A 79 -5.04 -1.28 -10.55
CA LEU A 79 -4.40 -0.20 -9.78
C LEU A 79 -5.45 0.56 -8.94
N PRO A 80 -5.05 1.14 -7.79
CA PRO A 80 -3.72 1.09 -7.19
C PRO A 80 -3.43 -0.23 -6.46
N LEU A 81 -2.15 -0.62 -6.39
CA LEU A 81 -1.70 -1.82 -5.68
C LEU A 81 -0.49 -1.51 -4.79
N ILE A 82 -0.27 -2.35 -3.77
CA ILE A 82 0.89 -2.25 -2.88
C ILE A 82 1.97 -3.20 -3.39
N VAL A 83 3.19 -2.68 -3.59
CA VAL A 83 4.36 -3.47 -3.98
C VAL A 83 5.34 -3.56 -2.82
N HIS A 84 5.85 -4.76 -2.58
CA HIS A 84 7.01 -4.98 -1.72
C HIS A 84 8.29 -4.72 -2.52
N TRP A 85 9.01 -3.66 -2.17
CA TRP A 85 10.20 -3.17 -2.84
C TRP A 85 11.47 -3.52 -2.03
N ASN A 86 12.46 -4.11 -2.71
CA ASN A 86 13.78 -4.44 -2.16
C ASN A 86 13.77 -5.16 -0.79
N LYS A 87 12.77 -6.03 -0.56
CA LYS A 87 12.58 -6.85 0.65
C LYS A 87 12.40 -6.12 2.00
N HIS A 88 12.36 -4.78 1.98
CA HIS A 88 12.32 -3.98 3.22
C HIS A 88 11.36 -2.79 3.16
N HIS A 89 10.80 -2.46 2.00
CA HIS A 89 9.97 -1.27 1.83
C HIS A 89 8.67 -1.59 1.12
N PHE A 90 7.61 -0.85 1.44
CA PHE A 90 6.32 -0.95 0.75
C PHE A 90 5.99 0.39 0.10
N VAL A 91 5.54 0.33 -1.16
CA VAL A 91 5.11 1.50 -1.92
C VAL A 91 3.77 1.24 -2.59
N VAL A 92 3.02 2.29 -2.91
CA VAL A 92 1.78 2.19 -3.67
C VAL A 92 2.06 2.53 -5.13
N VAL A 93 1.88 1.57 -6.03
CA VAL A 93 1.85 1.85 -7.46
C VAL A 93 0.43 2.28 -7.83
N TYR A 94 0.30 3.50 -8.35
CA TYR A 94 -1.02 4.04 -8.70
C TYR A 94 -1.24 4.22 -10.20
N LYS A 95 -0.17 4.15 -10.98
CA LYS A 95 -0.24 4.32 -12.43
C LYS A 95 0.99 3.70 -13.08
N ILE A 96 0.78 3.05 -14.22
CA ILE A 96 1.85 2.56 -15.08
C ILE A 96 1.58 3.09 -16.49
N ARG A 97 2.58 3.67 -17.15
CA ARG A 97 2.50 4.11 -18.55
C ARG A 97 3.75 3.69 -19.30
N LYS A 98 3.60 2.79 -20.28
CA LYS A 98 4.73 2.17 -20.98
C LYS A 98 5.65 1.52 -19.94
N ASP A 99 6.89 2.01 -19.84
CA ASP A 99 7.89 1.53 -18.88
C ASP A 99 8.11 2.51 -17.70
N ILE A 100 7.20 3.47 -17.52
CA ILE A 100 7.23 4.41 -16.39
C ILE A 100 6.19 3.98 -15.36
N VAL A 101 6.67 3.64 -14.16
CA VAL A 101 5.87 3.31 -12.98
C VAL A 101 5.79 4.53 -12.08
N TYR A 102 4.57 4.96 -11.76
CA TYR A 102 4.34 6.06 -10.83
C TYR A 102 3.97 5.49 -9.47
N ILE A 103 4.66 5.97 -8.44
CA ILE A 103 4.58 5.46 -7.08
C ILE A 103 4.24 6.56 -6.09
N SER A 104 3.43 6.21 -5.10
CA SER A 104 3.27 6.97 -3.86
C SER A 104 4.10 6.25 -2.81
N ASP A 105 5.31 6.75 -2.60
CA ASP A 105 6.28 6.21 -1.66
C ASP A 105 6.12 6.92 -0.31
N PRO A 106 5.77 6.21 0.78
CA PRO A 106 5.61 6.81 2.10
C PRO A 106 6.84 7.56 2.65
N ALA A 107 8.05 7.23 2.18
CA ALA A 107 9.30 7.88 2.58
C ALA A 107 9.64 9.08 1.70
N TYR A 108 9.43 8.98 0.38
CA TYR A 108 9.94 9.96 -0.59
C TYR A 108 8.87 10.84 -1.25
N GLY A 109 7.59 10.48 -1.19
CA GLY A 109 6.52 11.23 -1.85
C GLY A 109 6.01 10.58 -3.13
N LEU A 110 5.42 11.39 -4.02
CA LEU A 110 4.98 10.95 -5.33
C LEU A 110 6.17 11.00 -6.31
N ILE A 111 6.49 9.86 -6.92
CA ILE A 111 7.59 9.69 -7.89
C ILE A 111 7.03 9.11 -9.19
#